data_AF-A0A369QK83-F1
#
_entry.id   AF-A0A369QK83-F1
#
_cell.length_a   1.000
_cell.length_b   1.000
_cell.length_c   1.000
_cell.angle_alpha   90.00
_cell.angle_beta   90.00
_cell.angle_gamma   90.00
#
_symmetry.space_group_name_H-M   'P 1'
#
loop_
_entity.id
_entity.type
_entity.pdbx_description
1 polymer ?
#
loop_
_entity_poly.entity_id
_entity_poly.type
_entity_poly.pdbx_seq_one_letter_code
_entity_poly.pdbx_strand_id
1 'polypeptide(L)'
;MSSPVYASSRVPSASNMVNKKLTGHDLMELGFPAGRSINLAISLMQKHYGHLSPAAQLDVLRQALLAPDKFVTHTVLGEIIAALAKQHPERGEVTLHVQPKPYAVFGDSLIEADAKEQMNLAMRLPVTVHGALMPDTHKGHGLPIGGVLATAGVVIPYAVGMDIACRMHFTLYPVPAAVLEQKKQQFKQMLQDQTRFGVNTGFEKPREHRVLDRPEFNQIKILQQLKMRAAHQLGSSGTGNHFVEFGTVTLNANQNSFNLPAGEYVGILSHSGARSLGKNIAAYYTQIAMDTCRLPVEAKYLAWLDLQTQAGQEYWLAMQIANEYALACHEQIHERLSASFGEKPVARVDSPHNFAWQEHYQGQDVIVHRKGAAKAAAGMVNIIPGSMTQPGYLVQGLGNKAAMDSSSHGAGRALSAKQAAQVLYQTEMNGLVKAFGVELIGGSLQESPMAYKNMHYVIESQLQQVEVLGTFAPRIVRMDR
;
A
#
# COMPACT_ATOMS: atom_id res chain seq x y z
N MET A 1 -46.68 28.01 33.66
CA MET A 1 -47.85 27.67 32.83
C MET A 1 -47.42 27.82 31.39
N SER A 2 -47.05 26.71 30.78
CA SER A 2 -46.47 26.64 29.44
C SER A 2 -47.44 25.84 28.58
N SER A 3 -47.97 26.45 27.51
CA SER A 3 -48.73 25.75 26.48
C SER A 3 -48.00 25.92 25.14
N PRO A 4 -47.57 24.83 24.48
CA PRO A 4 -46.84 24.90 23.23
C PRO A 4 -47.77 25.02 22.03
N VAL A 5 -47.39 25.86 21.08
CA VAL A 5 -47.99 25.97 19.75
C VAL A 5 -47.52 24.79 18.90
N TYR A 6 -48.45 23.93 18.50
CA TYR A 6 -48.22 22.86 17.54
C TYR A 6 -47.92 23.44 16.16
N ALA A 7 -46.72 23.20 15.64
CA ALA A 7 -46.38 23.44 14.24
C ALA A 7 -47.05 22.37 13.37
N SER A 8 -47.91 22.85 12.47
CA SER A 8 -48.64 22.10 11.46
C SER A 8 -47.70 21.22 10.60
N SER A 9 -47.95 19.91 10.66
CA SER A 9 -47.42 18.92 9.73
C SER A 9 -48.00 19.18 8.34
N ARG A 10 -47.18 19.68 7.41
CA ARG A 10 -47.53 19.68 5.99
C ARG A 10 -47.60 18.25 5.50
N VAL A 11 -48.83 17.78 5.28
CA VAL A 11 -49.10 16.62 4.43
C VAL A 11 -48.60 16.97 3.03
N PRO A 12 -47.69 16.19 2.40
CA PRO A 12 -47.35 16.41 1.00
C PRO A 12 -48.58 16.14 0.16
N SER A 13 -48.98 17.12 -0.65
CA SER A 13 -50.05 17.00 -1.62
C SER A 13 -49.75 15.86 -2.61
N ALA A 14 -50.78 15.13 -3.01
CA ALA A 14 -50.73 13.99 -3.94
C ALA A 14 -50.37 14.36 -5.41
N SER A 15 -49.62 15.45 -5.61
CA SER A 15 -49.37 16.05 -6.93
C SER A 15 -47.89 16.14 -7.34
N ASN A 16 -46.96 15.47 -6.62
CA ASN A 16 -45.53 15.43 -6.96
C ASN A 16 -44.98 14.02 -7.29
N MET A 17 -45.83 13.05 -7.63
CA MET A 17 -45.40 11.70 -8.06
C MET A 17 -45.48 11.50 -9.58
N VAL A 18 -44.99 12.45 -10.37
CA VAL A 18 -44.89 12.28 -11.83
C VAL A 18 -43.45 12.55 -12.27
N ASN A 19 -42.83 11.52 -12.88
CA ASN A 19 -41.48 11.48 -13.48
C ASN A 19 -40.25 11.20 -12.59
N LYS A 20 -40.32 10.25 -11.64
CA LYS A 20 -39.09 9.53 -11.27
C LYS A 20 -38.80 8.50 -12.38
N LYS A 21 -37.62 8.51 -12.99
CA LYS A 21 -37.19 7.48 -13.96
C LYS A 21 -36.38 6.42 -13.23
N LEU A 22 -36.40 5.19 -13.74
CA LEU A 22 -35.50 4.11 -13.27
C LEU A 22 -34.04 4.57 -13.43
N THR A 23 -33.27 4.57 -12.34
CA THR A 23 -31.88 5.02 -12.32
C THR A 23 -30.91 3.84 -12.15
N GLY A 24 -29.63 4.07 -12.46
CA GLY A 24 -28.59 3.08 -12.18
C GLY A 24 -28.40 2.81 -10.70
N HIS A 25 -28.70 3.78 -9.83
CA HIS A 25 -28.64 3.60 -8.38
C HIS A 25 -29.70 2.60 -7.90
N ASP A 26 -30.93 2.71 -8.40
CA ASP A 26 -32.02 1.79 -8.05
C ASP A 26 -31.68 0.33 -8.46
N LEU A 27 -30.97 0.15 -9.57
CA LEU A 27 -30.55 -1.17 -10.04
C LEU A 27 -29.37 -1.75 -9.24
N MET A 28 -28.44 -0.89 -8.80
CA MET A 28 -27.37 -1.31 -7.89
C MET A 28 -27.93 -1.76 -6.54
N GLU A 29 -28.93 -1.06 -6.00
CA GLU A 29 -29.65 -1.49 -4.79
C GLU A 29 -30.37 -2.84 -4.98
N LEU A 30 -30.81 -3.12 -6.21
CA LEU A 30 -31.43 -4.39 -6.58
C LEU A 30 -30.43 -5.54 -6.78
N GLY A 31 -29.12 -5.25 -6.76
CA GLY A 31 -28.05 -6.24 -6.93
C GLY A 31 -27.46 -6.33 -8.34
N PHE A 32 -27.74 -5.38 -9.23
CA PHE A 32 -27.06 -5.31 -10.52
C PHE A 32 -25.61 -4.83 -10.33
N PRO A 33 -24.62 -5.46 -10.98
CA PRO A 33 -23.24 -5.00 -10.94
C PRO A 33 -23.08 -3.70 -11.73
N ALA A 34 -22.25 -2.79 -11.22
CA ALA A 34 -21.94 -1.55 -11.90
C ALA A 34 -21.35 -1.83 -13.30
N GLY A 35 -21.97 -1.29 -14.35
CA GLY A 35 -21.44 -1.39 -15.73
C GLY A 35 -22.49 -1.71 -16.78
N ARG A 36 -22.11 -2.57 -17.74
CA ARG A 36 -22.86 -2.78 -19.00
C ARG A 36 -24.27 -3.35 -18.80
N SER A 37 -24.47 -4.19 -17.78
CA SER A 37 -25.79 -4.75 -17.44
C SER A 37 -26.77 -3.70 -16.94
N ILE A 38 -26.33 -2.69 -16.16
CA ILE A 38 -27.18 -1.58 -15.72
C ILE A 38 -27.69 -0.79 -16.92
N ASN A 39 -26.80 -0.38 -17.83
CA ASN A 39 -27.21 0.41 -18.99
C ASN A 39 -28.13 -0.38 -19.92
N LEU A 40 -27.86 -1.67 -20.11
CA LEU A 40 -28.71 -2.57 -20.88
C LEU A 40 -30.08 -2.72 -20.22
N ALA A 41 -30.13 -2.96 -18.90
CA ALA A 41 -31.37 -3.10 -18.15
C ALA A 41 -32.20 -1.81 -18.20
N ILE A 42 -31.60 -0.63 -17.97
CA ILE A 42 -32.30 0.65 -18.09
C ILE A 42 -32.87 0.83 -19.50
N SER A 43 -32.07 0.56 -20.54
CA SER A 43 -32.50 0.71 -21.93
C SER A 43 -33.66 -0.22 -22.30
N LEU A 44 -33.56 -1.50 -21.94
CA LEU A 44 -34.58 -2.50 -22.22
C LEU A 44 -35.86 -2.27 -21.40
N MET A 45 -35.73 -1.88 -20.14
CA MET A 45 -36.88 -1.53 -19.29
C MET A 45 -37.60 -0.28 -19.79
N GLN A 46 -36.87 0.75 -20.21
CA GLN A 46 -37.48 1.94 -20.80
C GLN A 46 -38.20 1.62 -22.12
N LYS A 47 -37.60 0.76 -22.96
CA LYS A 47 -38.13 0.41 -24.27
C LYS A 47 -39.36 -0.50 -24.21
N HIS A 48 -39.37 -1.49 -23.31
CA HIS A 48 -40.39 -2.54 -23.30
C HIS A 48 -41.34 -2.47 -22.11
N TYR A 49 -40.93 -1.82 -21.02
CA TYR A 49 -41.70 -1.69 -19.78
C TYR A 49 -41.93 -0.22 -19.39
N GLY A 50 -41.71 0.73 -20.31
CA GLY A 50 -41.84 2.18 -20.06
C GLY A 50 -43.25 2.65 -19.68
N HIS A 51 -44.28 1.81 -19.91
CA HIS A 51 -45.65 2.04 -19.47
C HIS A 51 -45.87 1.75 -17.97
N LEU A 52 -44.95 1.03 -17.32
CA LEU A 52 -44.99 0.73 -15.89
C LEU A 52 -44.34 1.83 -15.06
N SER A 53 -44.77 1.99 -13.81
CA SER A 53 -44.09 2.84 -12.84
C SER A 53 -42.68 2.30 -12.53
N PRO A 54 -41.72 3.14 -12.11
CA PRO A 54 -40.37 2.68 -11.74
C PRO A 54 -40.37 1.59 -10.66
N ALA A 55 -41.29 1.68 -9.70
CA ALA A 55 -41.45 0.65 -8.67
C ALA A 55 -41.87 -0.69 -9.28
N ALA A 56 -42.83 -0.69 -10.20
CA ALA A 56 -43.25 -1.90 -10.91
C ALA A 56 -42.16 -2.43 -11.86
N GLN A 57 -41.37 -1.56 -12.49
CA GLN A 57 -40.20 -1.99 -13.28
C GLN A 57 -39.14 -2.67 -12.40
N LEU A 58 -38.87 -2.13 -11.21
CA LEU A 58 -37.96 -2.75 -10.24
C LEU A 58 -38.50 -4.10 -9.75
N ASP A 59 -39.80 -4.24 -9.54
CA ASP A 59 -40.40 -5.52 -9.13
C ASP A 59 -40.26 -6.59 -10.22
N VAL A 60 -40.45 -6.23 -11.49
CA VAL A 60 -40.22 -7.13 -12.64
C VAL A 60 -38.76 -7.61 -12.67
N LEU A 61 -37.81 -6.69 -12.51
CA LEU A 61 -36.39 -7.03 -12.47
C LEU A 61 -36.03 -7.87 -11.23
N ARG A 62 -36.66 -7.59 -10.08
CA ARG A 62 -36.46 -8.38 -8.84
C ARG A 62 -36.91 -9.82 -9.04
N GLN A 63 -38.07 -10.02 -9.66
CA GLN A 63 -38.58 -11.37 -9.97
C GLN A 63 -37.66 -12.12 -10.94
N ALA A 64 -37.12 -11.41 -11.95
CA ALA A 64 -36.16 -11.99 -12.87
C ALA A 64 -34.85 -12.40 -12.17
N LEU A 65 -34.37 -11.60 -11.22
CA LEU A 65 -33.18 -11.91 -10.42
C LEU A 65 -33.39 -13.06 -9.43
N LEU A 66 -34.58 -13.19 -8.84
CA LEU A 66 -34.92 -14.25 -7.88
C LEU A 66 -35.13 -15.61 -8.54
N ALA A 67 -35.48 -15.64 -9.83
CA ALA A 67 -35.74 -16.88 -10.57
C ALA A 67 -35.21 -16.82 -12.01
N PRO A 68 -33.89 -16.65 -12.21
CA PRO A 68 -33.29 -16.39 -13.53
C PRO A 68 -33.62 -17.48 -14.56
N ASP A 69 -33.68 -18.74 -14.13
CA ASP A 69 -34.01 -19.90 -14.98
C ASP A 69 -35.37 -19.78 -15.68
N LYS A 70 -36.34 -19.10 -15.05
CA LYS A 70 -37.68 -18.90 -15.62
C LYS A 70 -37.71 -17.85 -16.73
N PHE A 71 -36.65 -17.04 -16.85
CA PHE A 71 -36.59 -15.92 -17.78
C PHE A 71 -35.52 -16.09 -18.85
N VAL A 72 -34.76 -17.19 -18.86
CA VAL A 72 -33.72 -17.46 -19.86
C VAL A 72 -34.26 -17.40 -21.30
N THR A 73 -35.48 -17.89 -21.53
CA THR A 73 -36.14 -17.86 -22.85
C THR A 73 -37.01 -16.61 -23.07
N HIS A 74 -37.08 -15.71 -22.09
CA HIS A 74 -37.89 -14.50 -22.19
C HIS A 74 -37.19 -13.49 -23.11
N THR A 75 -37.91 -12.97 -24.10
CA THR A 75 -37.35 -12.12 -25.17
C THR A 75 -36.61 -10.87 -24.67
N VAL A 76 -37.14 -10.19 -23.65
CA VAL A 76 -36.50 -8.99 -23.07
C VAL A 76 -35.69 -9.31 -21.80
N LEU A 77 -36.33 -9.92 -20.80
CA LEU A 77 -35.69 -10.24 -19.52
C LEU A 77 -34.56 -11.27 -19.67
N GLY A 78 -34.64 -12.20 -20.62
CA GLY A 78 -33.59 -13.17 -20.91
C GLY A 78 -32.30 -12.53 -21.43
N GLU A 79 -32.38 -11.42 -22.17
CA GLU A 79 -31.19 -10.66 -22.57
C GLU A 79 -30.51 -9.99 -21.35
N ILE A 80 -31.31 -9.47 -20.42
CA ILE A 80 -30.82 -8.88 -19.17
C ILE A 80 -30.17 -9.97 -18.31
N ILE A 81 -30.83 -11.12 -18.14
CA ILE A 81 -30.29 -12.26 -17.39
C ILE A 81 -29.04 -12.83 -18.05
N ALA A 82 -29.00 -12.97 -19.37
CA ALA A 82 -27.81 -13.43 -20.10
C ALA A 82 -26.64 -12.45 -19.98
N ALA A 83 -26.91 -11.13 -19.97
CA ALA A 83 -25.89 -10.13 -19.74
C ALA A 83 -25.35 -10.15 -18.30
N LEU A 84 -26.21 -10.40 -17.31
CA LEU A 84 -25.83 -10.60 -15.91
C LEU A 84 -24.98 -11.87 -15.74
N ALA A 85 -25.41 -12.99 -16.33
CA ALA A 85 -24.69 -14.27 -16.31
C ALA A 85 -23.33 -14.20 -17.04
N LYS A 86 -23.22 -13.38 -18.10
CA LYS A 86 -21.94 -13.12 -18.78
C LYS A 86 -21.00 -12.24 -17.95
N GLN A 87 -21.53 -11.39 -17.07
CA GLN A 87 -20.72 -10.57 -16.16
C GLN A 87 -20.35 -11.30 -14.86
N HIS A 88 -21.17 -12.28 -14.45
CA HIS A 88 -20.90 -13.17 -13.35
C HIS A 88 -21.13 -14.61 -13.81
N PRO A 89 -20.14 -15.26 -14.47
CA PRO A 89 -20.17 -16.73 -14.48
C PRO A 89 -20.31 -17.15 -13.01
N GLU A 90 -21.22 -18.08 -12.70
CA GLU A 90 -21.36 -18.65 -11.36
C GLU A 90 -20.01 -19.23 -10.93
N ARG A 91 -19.16 -18.40 -10.33
CA ARG A 91 -17.93 -18.82 -9.69
C ARG A 91 -18.35 -19.18 -8.29
N GLY A 92 -18.52 -20.48 -8.06
CA GLY A 92 -18.64 -21.02 -6.71
C GLY A 92 -17.54 -20.45 -5.81
N GLU A 93 -17.83 -20.36 -4.51
CA GLU A 93 -16.85 -19.93 -3.53
C GLU A 93 -15.58 -20.79 -3.65
N VAL A 94 -14.42 -20.14 -3.74
CA VAL A 94 -13.16 -20.86 -3.88
C VAL A 94 -12.84 -21.58 -2.57
N THR A 95 -12.71 -22.90 -2.66
CA THR A 95 -12.37 -23.74 -1.51
C THR A 95 -10.89 -23.59 -1.14
N LEU A 96 -10.62 -23.30 0.13
CA LEU A 96 -9.26 -23.25 0.68
C LEU A 96 -8.75 -24.66 0.96
N HIS A 97 -7.44 -24.87 0.87
CA HIS A 97 -6.82 -26.08 1.41
C HIS A 97 -7.08 -26.18 2.92
N VAL A 98 -7.28 -27.40 3.41
CA VAL A 98 -7.53 -27.65 4.84
C VAL A 98 -6.32 -27.26 5.69
N GLN A 99 -5.13 -27.66 5.25
CA GLN A 99 -3.87 -27.36 5.90
C GLN A 99 -3.07 -26.31 5.13
N PRO A 100 -2.38 -25.38 5.81
CA PRO A 100 -1.48 -24.45 5.13
C PRO A 100 -0.30 -25.19 4.51
N LYS A 101 0.13 -24.75 3.33
CA LYS A 101 1.42 -25.16 2.77
C LYS A 101 2.56 -24.72 3.72
N PRO A 102 3.66 -25.47 3.83
CA PRO A 102 4.80 -25.06 4.64
C PRO A 102 5.46 -23.79 4.08
N TYR A 103 6.04 -22.98 4.96
CA TYR A 103 6.73 -21.74 4.61
C TYR A 103 7.88 -21.47 5.59
N ALA A 104 8.85 -20.66 5.17
CA ALA A 104 9.98 -20.29 6.01
C ALA A 104 9.59 -19.19 7.01
N VAL A 105 10.08 -19.29 8.25
CA VAL A 105 9.87 -18.27 9.28
C VAL A 105 11.22 -17.85 9.82
N PHE A 106 11.49 -16.55 9.79
CA PHE A 106 12.72 -15.97 10.30
C PHE A 106 12.41 -15.06 11.49
N GLY A 107 13.15 -15.24 12.58
CA GLY A 107 12.86 -14.54 13.84
C GLY A 107 11.54 -14.96 14.49
N ASP A 108 11.24 -16.26 14.52
CA ASP A 108 9.95 -16.80 15.00
C ASP A 108 9.51 -16.26 16.37
N SER A 109 10.46 -16.05 17.29
CA SER A 109 10.24 -15.50 18.64
C SER A 109 9.82 -14.02 18.64
N LEU A 110 10.01 -13.31 17.54
CA LEU A 110 9.63 -11.90 17.36
C LEU A 110 8.23 -11.76 16.72
N ILE A 111 7.60 -12.86 16.30
CA ILE A 111 6.37 -12.82 15.51
C ILE A 111 5.18 -13.30 16.36
N GLU A 112 4.16 -12.45 16.45
CA GLU A 112 2.92 -12.73 17.17
C GLU A 112 2.11 -13.85 16.50
N ALA A 113 1.38 -14.63 17.31
CA ALA A 113 0.62 -15.78 16.81
C ALA A 113 -0.45 -15.40 15.77
N ASP A 114 -1.10 -14.25 15.94
CA ASP A 114 -2.13 -13.77 15.01
C ASP A 114 -1.55 -13.35 13.64
N ALA A 115 -0.31 -12.85 13.60
CA ALA A 115 0.39 -12.61 12.35
C ALA A 115 0.77 -13.92 11.64
N LYS A 116 1.13 -14.97 12.39
CA LYS A 116 1.34 -16.32 11.84
C LYS A 116 0.03 -16.92 11.32
N GLU A 117 -1.09 -16.69 12.00
CA GLU A 117 -2.43 -17.10 11.52
C GLU A 117 -2.81 -16.44 10.20
N GLN A 118 -2.48 -15.14 10.01
CA GLN A 118 -2.67 -14.45 8.73
C GLN A 118 -1.86 -15.11 7.60
N MET A 119 -0.61 -15.48 7.88
CA MET A 119 0.20 -16.20 6.90
C MET A 119 -0.32 -17.60 6.63
N ASN A 120 -0.72 -18.35 7.66
CA ASN A 120 -1.32 -19.68 7.50
C ASN A 120 -2.55 -19.62 6.58
N LEU A 121 -3.38 -18.58 6.72
CA LEU A 121 -4.53 -18.39 5.84
C LEU A 121 -4.11 -18.13 4.37
N ALA A 122 -3.09 -17.30 4.14
CA ALA A 122 -2.53 -17.07 2.80
C ALA A 122 -1.92 -18.35 2.19
N MET A 123 -1.31 -19.20 3.01
CA MET A 123 -0.73 -20.48 2.57
C MET A 123 -1.77 -21.58 2.31
N ARG A 124 -3.05 -21.34 2.62
CA ARG A 124 -4.17 -22.23 2.27
C ARG A 124 -4.81 -21.90 0.92
N LEU A 125 -4.46 -20.78 0.29
CA LEU A 125 -5.02 -20.43 -1.03
C LEU A 125 -4.55 -21.46 -2.08
N PRO A 126 -5.42 -21.88 -3.01
CA PRO A 126 -5.04 -22.83 -4.06
C PRO A 126 -4.00 -22.25 -5.03
N VAL A 127 -3.94 -20.92 -5.15
CA VAL A 127 -3.02 -20.20 -6.02
C VAL A 127 -1.62 -19.98 -5.40
N THR A 128 -1.46 -20.24 -4.10
CA THR A 128 -0.18 -20.01 -3.40
C THR A 128 0.85 -21.06 -3.80
N VAL A 129 2.04 -20.62 -4.19
CA VAL A 129 3.18 -21.46 -4.57
C VAL A 129 4.17 -21.59 -3.42
N HIS A 130 4.56 -20.48 -2.79
CA HIS A 130 5.55 -20.43 -1.72
C HIS A 130 5.33 -19.21 -0.82
N GLY A 131 5.94 -19.20 0.36
CA GLY A 131 5.85 -18.06 1.26
C GLY A 131 7.00 -17.99 2.27
N ALA A 132 7.15 -16.82 2.89
CA ALA A 132 8.05 -16.61 4.00
C ALA A 132 7.58 -15.47 4.93
N LEU A 133 7.99 -15.53 6.20
CA LEU A 133 7.83 -14.44 7.16
C LEU A 133 9.19 -13.88 7.58
N MET A 134 9.32 -12.55 7.52
CA MET A 134 10.51 -11.83 7.96
C MET A 134 10.45 -11.51 9.46
N PRO A 135 11.59 -11.21 10.14
CA PRO A 135 11.60 -11.01 11.60
C PRO A 135 10.79 -9.80 12.10
N ASP A 136 10.56 -8.81 11.23
CA ASP A 136 9.72 -7.64 11.51
C ASP A 136 8.21 -7.90 11.36
N THR A 137 7.83 -9.17 11.11
CA THR A 137 6.44 -9.52 10.84
C THR A 137 5.50 -9.14 11.99
N HIS A 138 4.41 -8.47 11.66
CA HIS A 138 3.37 -8.11 12.62
C HIS A 138 2.00 -8.09 11.95
N LYS A 139 0.95 -8.09 12.77
CA LYS A 139 -0.43 -8.16 12.30
C LYS A 139 -0.75 -7.02 11.34
N GLY A 140 -1.31 -7.38 10.19
CA GLY A 140 -1.88 -6.46 9.22
C GLY A 140 -3.33 -6.82 8.91
N HIS A 141 -3.67 -6.81 7.61
CA HIS A 141 -4.93 -7.31 7.07
C HIS A 141 -4.61 -8.11 5.80
N GLY A 142 -5.29 -9.22 5.54
CA GLY A 142 -4.89 -10.16 4.48
C GLY A 142 -3.52 -10.77 4.79
N LEU A 143 -2.52 -10.54 3.93
CA LEU A 143 -1.13 -10.89 4.21
C LEU A 143 -0.58 -10.02 5.37
N PRO A 144 0.14 -10.61 6.35
CA PRO A 144 0.76 -9.83 7.42
C PRO A 144 1.86 -8.90 6.86
N ILE A 145 2.13 -7.81 7.55
CA ILE A 145 3.28 -6.95 7.23
C ILE A 145 4.53 -7.72 7.66
N GLY A 146 5.60 -7.74 6.85
CA GLY A 146 6.73 -8.68 6.95
C GLY A 146 6.53 -9.98 6.17
N GLY A 147 5.38 -10.15 5.50
CA GLY A 147 5.05 -11.34 4.72
C GLY A 147 5.53 -11.28 3.27
N VAL A 148 6.00 -12.42 2.78
CA VAL A 148 6.30 -12.68 1.36
C VAL A 148 5.44 -13.84 0.86
N LEU A 149 4.74 -13.65 -0.25
CA LEU A 149 3.83 -14.64 -0.82
C LEU A 149 4.00 -14.75 -2.33
N ALA A 150 4.37 -15.93 -2.82
CA ALA A 150 4.43 -16.25 -4.23
C ALA A 150 3.15 -16.94 -4.68
N THR A 151 2.54 -16.48 -5.77
CA THR A 151 1.33 -17.05 -6.38
C THR A 151 1.54 -17.39 -7.85
N ALA A 152 0.78 -18.35 -8.38
CA ALA A 152 0.83 -18.72 -9.78
C ALA A 152 -0.17 -17.90 -10.62
N GLY A 153 0.32 -17.07 -11.53
CA GLY A 153 -0.49 -16.37 -12.55
C GLY A 153 -1.49 -15.32 -12.05
N VAL A 154 -1.56 -15.06 -10.75
CA VAL A 154 -2.53 -14.14 -10.14
C VAL A 154 -1.84 -13.15 -9.21
N VAL A 155 -2.47 -12.00 -9.03
CA VAL A 155 -2.00 -10.94 -8.13
C VAL A 155 -3.07 -10.62 -7.08
N ILE A 156 -2.67 -10.48 -5.82
CA ILE A 156 -3.55 -10.17 -4.68
C ILE A 156 -3.29 -8.71 -4.30
N PRO A 157 -4.18 -7.76 -4.66
CA PRO A 157 -3.93 -6.34 -4.43
C PRO A 157 -3.66 -5.98 -2.96
N TYR A 158 -4.34 -6.65 -2.04
CA TYR A 158 -4.15 -6.39 -0.61
C TYR A 158 -2.88 -7.02 -0.03
N ALA A 159 -2.32 -8.04 -0.70
CA ALA A 159 -1.02 -8.61 -0.37
C ALA A 159 0.14 -7.75 -0.91
N VAL A 160 -0.11 -6.80 -1.81
CA VAL A 160 0.81 -5.69 -2.11
C VAL A 160 0.74 -4.64 -1.00
N GLY A 161 -0.49 -4.32 -0.55
CA GLY A 161 -0.76 -3.37 0.51
C GLY A 161 -1.44 -2.09 0.02
N MET A 162 -1.97 -1.32 0.97
CA MET A 162 -2.74 -0.10 0.67
C MET A 162 -1.84 1.08 0.25
N ASP A 163 -0.57 1.10 0.68
CA ASP A 163 0.41 2.08 0.19
C ASP A 163 1.33 1.40 -0.82
N ILE A 164 0.83 1.27 -2.05
CA ILE A 164 1.55 0.63 -3.16
C ILE A 164 2.89 1.34 -3.35
N ALA A 165 3.93 0.52 -3.44
CA ALA A 165 5.30 0.92 -3.67
C ALA A 165 5.84 1.89 -2.62
N CYS A 166 5.31 1.82 -1.39
CA CYS A 166 6.01 2.34 -0.22
C CYS A 166 7.43 1.79 -0.19
N ARG A 167 8.40 2.67 0.03
CA ARG A 167 9.81 2.37 -0.15
C ARG A 167 10.69 3.15 0.79
N MET A 168 11.89 2.62 1.00
CA MET A 168 13.01 3.40 1.49
C MET A 168 13.79 3.94 0.31
N HIS A 169 14.16 5.22 0.38
CA HIS A 169 15.10 5.84 -0.56
C HIS A 169 16.22 6.50 0.23
N PHE A 170 17.44 6.07 -0.01
CA PHE A 170 18.62 6.49 0.73
C PHE A 170 19.63 7.15 -0.20
N THR A 171 20.25 8.23 0.27
CA THR A 171 21.36 8.90 -0.40
C THR A 171 22.53 9.05 0.55
N LEU A 172 23.73 8.68 0.11
CA LEU A 172 24.98 8.82 0.84
C LEU A 172 25.85 9.94 0.26
N TYR A 173 26.40 10.77 1.14
CA TYR A 173 27.34 11.84 0.78
C TYR A 173 28.72 11.55 1.37
N PRO A 174 29.82 11.81 0.65
CA PRO A 174 31.18 11.60 1.13
C PRO A 174 31.64 12.74 2.05
N VAL A 175 30.76 13.15 2.97
CA VAL A 175 30.93 14.30 3.87
C VAL A 175 31.04 13.78 5.29
N PRO A 176 32.02 14.21 6.09
CA PRO A 176 32.17 13.77 7.47
C PRO A 176 30.91 14.03 8.31
N ALA A 177 30.49 13.05 9.11
CA ALA A 177 29.29 13.14 9.94
C ALA A 177 29.27 14.35 10.89
N ALA A 178 30.44 14.84 11.32
CA ALA A 178 30.58 16.03 12.16
C ALA A 178 29.91 17.29 11.57
N VAL A 179 29.76 17.35 10.23
CA VAL A 179 29.09 18.47 9.55
C VAL A 179 27.61 18.55 9.94
N LEU A 180 26.93 17.43 10.21
CA LEU A 180 25.53 17.43 10.64
C LEU A 180 25.35 18.15 11.97
N GLU A 181 26.21 17.90 12.95
CA GLU A 181 26.13 18.56 14.25
C GLU A 181 26.54 20.03 14.17
N GLN A 182 27.60 20.35 13.41
CA GLN A 182 28.06 21.73 13.22
C GLN A 182 27.02 22.62 12.55
N LYS A 183 26.21 22.07 11.64
CA LYS A 183 25.22 22.82 10.84
C LYS A 183 23.78 22.34 11.10
N LYS A 184 23.49 21.81 12.29
CA LYS A 184 22.21 21.16 12.62
C LYS A 184 20.98 21.99 12.28
N GLN A 185 21.00 23.29 12.59
CA GLN A 185 19.88 24.20 12.28
C GLN A 185 19.69 24.41 10.78
N GLN A 186 20.77 24.41 9.98
CA GLN A 186 20.66 24.53 8.53
C GLN A 186 20.00 23.28 7.95
N PHE A 187 20.41 22.08 8.35
CA PHE A 187 19.78 20.83 7.91
C PHE A 187 18.31 20.72 8.35
N LYS A 188 17.98 21.19 9.55
CA LYS A 188 16.59 21.30 10.04
C LYS A 188 15.74 22.18 9.11
N GLN A 189 16.26 23.36 8.76
CA GLN A 189 15.61 24.28 7.84
C GLN A 189 15.47 23.68 6.43
N MET A 190 16.51 22.98 5.93
CA MET A 190 16.46 22.27 4.65
C MET A 190 15.33 21.25 4.61
N LEU A 191 15.16 20.44 5.66
CA LEU A 191 14.04 19.51 5.73
C LEU A 191 12.70 20.26 5.69
N GLN A 192 12.56 21.37 6.42
CA GLN A 192 11.33 22.18 6.46
C GLN A 192 10.98 22.78 5.08
N ASP A 193 11.97 23.28 4.37
CA ASP A 193 11.77 23.99 3.10
C ASP A 193 11.62 23.06 1.91
N GLN A 194 12.36 21.93 1.91
CA GLN A 194 12.49 21.05 0.74
C GLN A 194 11.63 19.80 0.78
N THR A 195 10.82 19.61 1.84
CA THR A 195 9.86 18.49 1.89
C THR A 195 8.44 18.97 2.20
N ARG A 196 7.45 18.14 1.88
CA ARG A 196 6.02 18.41 2.11
C ARG A 196 5.35 17.18 2.74
N PHE A 197 4.65 17.40 3.84
CA PHE A 197 3.89 16.39 4.58
C PHE A 197 2.41 16.82 4.64
N GLY A 198 1.52 15.89 4.97
CA GLY A 198 0.09 16.11 5.06
C GLY A 198 -0.74 15.43 3.95
N VAL A 199 -2.07 15.52 4.12
CA VAL A 199 -3.04 14.99 3.17
C VAL A 199 -3.18 15.95 2.00
N ASN A 200 -3.10 15.44 0.76
CA ASN A 200 -3.25 16.23 -0.47
C ASN A 200 -2.31 17.45 -0.56
N THR A 201 -1.16 17.42 0.11
CA THR A 201 -0.15 18.49 0.04
C THR A 201 0.76 18.32 -1.16
N GLY A 202 1.35 19.44 -1.58
CA GLY A 202 2.21 19.57 -2.74
C GLY A 202 3.09 20.81 -2.63
N PHE A 203 3.97 21.01 -3.60
CA PHE A 203 4.68 22.29 -3.74
C PHE A 203 3.81 23.28 -4.50
N GLU A 204 3.95 24.58 -4.21
CA GLU A 204 3.27 25.64 -4.98
C GLU A 204 3.62 25.59 -6.47
N LYS A 205 4.87 25.20 -6.77
CA LYS A 205 5.38 24.94 -8.12
C LYS A 205 5.91 23.50 -8.19
N PRO A 206 5.03 22.51 -8.43
CA PRO A 206 5.46 21.13 -8.64
C PRO A 206 6.43 21.03 -9.81
N ARG A 207 7.46 20.18 -9.70
CA ARG A 207 8.33 19.87 -10.84
C ARG A 207 7.65 18.83 -11.71
N GLU A 208 7.72 19.00 -13.02
CA GLU A 208 7.27 17.99 -13.97
C GLU A 208 8.11 16.70 -13.85
N HIS A 209 7.52 15.58 -14.25
CA HIS A 209 8.22 14.31 -14.33
C HIS A 209 7.53 13.40 -15.37
N ARG A 210 8.35 12.69 -16.15
CA ARG A 210 7.91 11.81 -17.25
C ARG A 210 6.91 10.73 -16.84
N VAL A 211 6.83 10.39 -15.55
CA VAL A 211 5.85 9.42 -15.04
C VAL A 211 4.42 9.88 -15.30
N LEU A 212 4.16 11.19 -15.32
CA LEU A 212 2.82 11.74 -15.58
C LEU A 212 2.46 11.71 -17.09
N ASP A 213 3.44 11.44 -17.95
CA ASP A 213 3.26 11.32 -19.41
C ASP A 213 2.93 9.88 -19.84
N ARG A 214 2.93 8.94 -18.89
CA ARG A 214 2.58 7.55 -19.13
C ARG A 214 1.19 7.45 -19.79
N PRO A 215 1.07 6.79 -20.96
CA PRO A 215 -0.18 6.75 -21.73
C PRO A 215 -1.33 6.12 -20.93
N GLU A 216 -1.02 5.25 -19.98
CA GLU A 216 -1.98 4.57 -19.11
C GLU A 216 -2.78 5.56 -18.24
N PHE A 217 -2.25 6.75 -17.93
CA PHE A 217 -3.04 7.81 -17.28
C PHE A 217 -4.23 8.27 -18.14
N ASN A 218 -4.22 8.03 -19.44
CA ASN A 218 -5.34 8.34 -20.35
C ASN A 218 -6.15 7.10 -20.73
N GLN A 219 -5.62 5.89 -20.51
CA GLN A 219 -6.24 4.63 -20.93
C GLN A 219 -6.96 3.91 -19.79
N ILE A 220 -6.45 4.03 -18.56
CA ILE A 220 -7.03 3.38 -17.37
C ILE A 220 -7.86 4.41 -16.60
N LYS A 221 -9.17 4.15 -16.48
CA LYS A 221 -10.15 5.10 -15.93
C LYS A 221 -9.78 5.62 -14.53
N ILE A 222 -9.33 4.76 -13.63
CA ILE A 222 -8.96 5.17 -12.27
C ILE A 222 -7.72 6.07 -12.27
N LEU A 223 -6.73 5.81 -13.14
CA LEU A 223 -5.55 6.65 -13.26
C LEU A 223 -5.88 8.02 -13.83
N GLN A 224 -6.76 8.08 -14.84
CA GLN A 224 -7.24 9.33 -15.42
C GLN A 224 -7.86 10.25 -14.38
N GLN A 225 -8.69 9.71 -13.48
CA GLN A 225 -9.31 10.46 -12.39
C GLN A 225 -8.29 10.97 -11.35
N LEU A 226 -7.16 10.27 -11.21
CA LEU A 226 -6.14 10.57 -10.20
C LEU A 226 -5.01 11.46 -10.74
N LYS A 227 -4.86 11.60 -12.06
CA LYS A 227 -3.73 12.29 -12.71
C LYS A 227 -3.46 13.69 -12.13
N MET A 228 -4.48 14.54 -12.05
CA MET A 228 -4.33 15.91 -11.54
C MET A 228 -3.89 15.95 -10.08
N ARG A 229 -4.44 15.05 -9.25
CA ARG A 229 -4.03 14.93 -7.84
C ARG A 229 -2.60 14.39 -7.73
N ALA A 230 -2.23 13.40 -8.54
CA ALA A 230 -0.88 12.86 -8.60
C ALA A 230 0.13 13.94 -9.01
N ALA A 231 -0.19 14.77 -10.00
CA ALA A 231 0.66 15.89 -10.41
C ALA A 231 0.89 16.89 -9.27
N HIS A 232 -0.17 17.24 -8.52
CA HIS A 232 -0.05 18.14 -7.37
C HIS A 232 0.80 17.55 -6.23
N GLN A 233 0.67 16.24 -5.95
CA GLN A 233 1.35 15.59 -4.83
C GLN A 233 2.80 15.14 -5.14
N LEU A 234 3.24 15.27 -6.39
CA LEU A 234 4.55 14.79 -6.82
C LEU A 234 5.68 15.47 -6.02
N GLY A 235 6.58 14.66 -5.46
CA GLY A 235 7.66 15.12 -4.58
C GLY A 235 7.25 15.35 -3.12
N SER A 236 6.02 15.03 -2.72
CA SER A 236 5.60 15.06 -1.31
C SER A 236 5.83 13.72 -0.60
N SER A 237 6.08 13.79 0.71
CA SER A 237 6.32 12.61 1.56
C SER A 237 5.02 12.06 2.12
N GLY A 238 4.07 12.92 2.51
CA GLY A 238 2.76 12.49 2.95
C GLY A 238 2.45 12.44 4.43
N THR A 239 1.80 11.37 4.87
CA THR A 239 1.18 11.20 6.20
C THR A 239 1.47 9.80 6.74
N GLY A 240 1.20 9.57 8.03
CA GLY A 240 1.38 8.25 8.67
C GLY A 240 2.82 8.05 9.12
N ASN A 241 3.37 6.84 8.90
CA ASN A 241 4.75 6.48 9.25
C ASN A 241 5.80 7.02 8.26
N HIS A 242 5.43 7.97 7.41
CA HIS A 242 6.30 8.55 6.40
C HIS A 242 7.24 9.58 7.04
N PHE A 243 8.48 9.59 6.59
CA PHE A 243 9.51 10.49 7.12
C PHE A 243 10.54 10.87 6.07
N VAL A 244 11.26 11.94 6.36
CA VAL A 244 12.52 12.30 5.70
C VAL A 244 13.49 12.73 6.79
N GLU A 245 14.68 12.16 6.79
CA GLU A 245 15.65 12.36 7.85
C GLU A 245 17.08 12.50 7.32
N PHE A 246 17.85 13.35 8.01
CA PHE A 246 19.30 13.36 7.93
C PHE A 246 19.85 12.52 9.08
N GLY A 247 20.89 11.74 8.79
CA GLY A 247 21.51 10.88 9.77
C GLY A 247 22.99 10.64 9.52
N THR A 248 23.65 10.15 10.56
CA THR A 248 25.04 9.68 10.52
C THR A 248 25.08 8.28 9.93
N VAL A 249 25.89 8.08 8.90
CA VAL A 249 26.14 6.77 8.29
C VAL A 249 27.48 6.26 8.78
N THR A 250 27.55 5.09 9.40
CA THR A 250 28.81 4.46 9.80
C THR A 250 29.07 3.26 8.89
N LEU A 251 30.20 3.26 8.18
CA LEU A 251 30.64 2.14 7.34
C LEU A 251 31.70 1.32 8.08
N ASN A 252 31.52 -0.01 8.10
CA ASN A 252 32.32 -0.89 8.96
C ASN A 252 33.65 -1.33 8.32
N ALA A 253 33.78 -1.27 6.99
CA ALA A 253 34.92 -1.80 6.26
C ALA A 253 35.35 -0.87 5.13
N ASN A 254 36.65 -0.85 4.83
CA ASN A 254 37.21 -0.08 3.70
C ASN A 254 36.79 -0.63 2.33
N GLN A 255 36.54 -1.94 2.26
CA GLN A 255 36.00 -2.61 1.08
C GLN A 255 34.51 -2.82 1.33
N ASN A 256 33.68 -2.02 0.66
CA ASN A 256 32.22 -2.11 0.72
C ASN A 256 31.62 -1.67 -0.62
N SER A 257 30.32 -1.88 -0.77
CA SER A 257 29.57 -1.64 -2.00
C SER A 257 29.46 -0.15 -2.39
N PHE A 258 29.89 0.78 -1.52
CA PHE A 258 29.86 2.23 -1.75
C PHE A 258 31.22 2.82 -2.14
N ASN A 259 32.29 2.03 -2.15
CA ASN A 259 33.67 2.48 -2.46
C ASN A 259 34.14 3.66 -1.60
N LEU A 260 33.69 3.72 -0.35
CA LEU A 260 34.18 4.66 0.66
C LEU A 260 34.99 3.92 1.73
N PRO A 261 36.02 4.54 2.33
CA PRO A 261 36.70 3.93 3.46
C PRO A 261 35.75 3.76 4.66
N ALA A 262 36.15 2.94 5.62
CA ALA A 262 35.47 2.85 6.91
C ALA A 262 35.49 4.24 7.58
N GLY A 263 34.35 4.65 8.13
CA GLY A 263 34.20 5.99 8.68
C GLY A 263 32.76 6.43 8.83
N GLU A 264 32.58 7.68 9.23
CA GLU A 264 31.28 8.28 9.49
C GLU A 264 30.95 9.40 8.50
N TYR A 265 29.77 9.28 7.88
CA TYR A 265 29.33 10.11 6.77
C TYR A 265 27.94 10.70 7.01
N VAL A 266 27.51 11.58 6.11
CA VAL A 266 26.15 12.13 6.09
C VAL A 266 25.28 11.33 5.12
N GLY A 267 24.09 10.95 5.56
CA GLY A 267 23.07 10.34 4.72
C GLY A 267 21.71 11.02 4.82
N ILE A 268 20.91 10.87 3.78
CA ILE A 268 19.47 11.16 3.78
C ILE A 268 18.73 9.84 3.63
N LEU A 269 17.74 9.61 4.49
CA LEU A 269 16.77 8.55 4.31
C LEU A 269 15.38 9.15 4.19
N SER A 270 14.59 8.68 3.23
CA SER A 270 13.18 8.99 3.17
C SER A 270 12.34 7.73 3.02
N HIS A 271 11.14 7.80 3.61
CA HIS A 271 10.15 6.74 3.62
C HIS A 271 8.80 7.29 3.20
N SER A 272 8.31 6.83 2.05
CA SER A 272 6.96 7.10 1.57
C SER A 272 6.59 6.16 0.43
N GLY A 273 5.33 6.18 0.00
CA GLY A 273 4.86 5.45 -1.18
C GLY A 273 4.18 6.34 -2.21
N ALA A 274 3.31 5.74 -3.01
CA ALA A 274 2.65 6.41 -4.12
C ALA A 274 1.51 7.37 -3.68
N ARG A 275 1.50 7.79 -2.42
CA ARG A 275 0.55 8.77 -1.88
C ARG A 275 -0.90 8.36 -2.15
N SER A 276 -1.76 9.33 -2.47
CA SER A 276 -3.15 9.03 -2.78
C SER A 276 -3.31 8.19 -4.05
N LEU A 277 -2.37 8.26 -5.00
CA LEU A 277 -2.40 7.45 -6.21
C LEU A 277 -2.38 5.96 -5.86
N GLY A 278 -1.38 5.51 -5.09
CA GLY A 278 -1.26 4.13 -4.63
C GLY A 278 -2.47 3.67 -3.82
N LYS A 279 -2.91 4.49 -2.84
CA LYS A 279 -4.07 4.18 -1.99
C LYS A 279 -5.35 3.95 -2.78
N ASN A 280 -5.65 4.81 -3.76
CA ASN A 280 -6.88 4.71 -4.53
C ASN A 280 -6.82 3.54 -5.52
N ILE A 281 -5.66 3.25 -6.12
CA ILE A 281 -5.46 2.06 -6.96
C ILE A 281 -5.67 0.79 -6.12
N ALA A 282 -5.02 0.68 -4.96
CA ALA A 282 -5.14 -0.47 -4.07
C ALA A 282 -6.59 -0.72 -3.65
N ALA A 283 -7.28 0.34 -3.18
CA ALA A 283 -8.67 0.24 -2.75
C ALA A 283 -9.61 -0.22 -3.88
N TYR A 284 -9.46 0.39 -5.07
CA TYR A 284 -10.29 0.09 -6.23
C TYR A 284 -10.15 -1.37 -6.68
N TYR A 285 -8.92 -1.85 -6.88
CA TYR A 285 -8.69 -3.20 -7.38
C TYR A 285 -8.84 -4.27 -6.31
N THR A 286 -8.65 -3.95 -5.01
CA THR A 286 -9.04 -4.85 -3.92
C THR A 286 -10.54 -5.13 -3.96
N GLN A 287 -11.37 -4.09 -4.15
CA GLN A 287 -12.82 -4.27 -4.23
C GLN A 287 -13.20 -5.16 -5.42
N ILE A 288 -12.62 -4.90 -6.60
CA ILE A 288 -12.84 -5.74 -7.79
C ILE A 288 -12.42 -7.19 -7.52
N ALA A 289 -11.28 -7.41 -6.86
CA ALA A 289 -10.83 -8.75 -6.51
C ALA A 289 -11.85 -9.46 -5.60
N MET A 290 -12.31 -8.80 -4.54
CA MET A 290 -13.32 -9.36 -3.62
C MET A 290 -14.66 -9.64 -4.31
N ASP A 291 -15.06 -8.81 -5.27
CA ASP A 291 -16.32 -8.98 -6.01
C ASP A 291 -16.25 -10.13 -7.03
N THR A 292 -15.06 -10.39 -7.59
CA THR A 292 -14.86 -11.35 -8.70
C THR A 292 -14.23 -12.68 -8.28
N CYS A 293 -13.57 -12.72 -7.13
CA CYS A 293 -12.96 -13.90 -6.51
C CYS A 293 -13.57 -14.11 -5.12
N ARG A 294 -14.68 -14.86 -5.06
CA ARG A 294 -15.37 -15.16 -3.80
C ARG A 294 -14.55 -16.15 -2.97
N LEU A 295 -14.09 -15.69 -1.82
CA LEU A 295 -13.41 -16.49 -0.80
C LEU A 295 -14.26 -16.49 0.49
N PRO A 296 -14.05 -17.48 1.38
CA PRO A 296 -14.59 -17.44 2.73
C PRO A 296 -14.29 -16.11 3.43
N VAL A 297 -15.17 -15.70 4.35
CA VAL A 297 -15.16 -14.37 4.98
C VAL A 297 -13.80 -14.06 5.63
N GLU A 298 -13.16 -15.05 6.25
CA GLU A 298 -11.85 -14.92 6.87
C GLU A 298 -10.75 -14.58 5.85
N ALA A 299 -10.87 -15.07 4.61
CA ALA A 299 -9.88 -14.93 3.55
C ALA A 299 -10.24 -13.87 2.51
N LYS A 300 -11.33 -13.11 2.70
CA LYS A 300 -11.80 -12.13 1.69
C LYS A 300 -10.74 -11.14 1.22
N TYR A 301 -9.86 -10.67 2.10
CA TYR A 301 -8.77 -9.75 1.74
C TYR A 301 -7.61 -10.42 0.99
N LEU A 302 -7.66 -11.74 0.78
CA LEU A 302 -6.73 -12.48 -0.05
C LEU A 302 -7.30 -12.77 -1.44
N ALA A 303 -8.45 -12.19 -1.78
CA ALA A 303 -9.03 -12.29 -3.12
C ALA A 303 -8.04 -11.74 -4.17
N TRP A 304 -7.93 -12.43 -5.30
CA TRP A 304 -6.95 -12.13 -6.34
C TRP A 304 -7.60 -11.70 -7.66
N LEU A 305 -6.78 -11.08 -8.49
CA LEU A 305 -7.03 -10.83 -9.89
C LEU A 305 -6.15 -11.76 -10.72
N ASP A 306 -6.75 -12.48 -11.65
CA ASP A 306 -6.02 -13.27 -12.63
C ASP A 306 -5.39 -12.34 -13.67
N LEU A 307 -4.08 -12.46 -13.88
CA LEU A 307 -3.34 -11.62 -14.82
C LEU A 307 -3.78 -11.84 -16.28
N GLN A 308 -4.51 -12.90 -16.61
CA GLN A 308 -5.08 -13.09 -17.95
C GLN A 308 -6.35 -12.26 -18.17
N THR A 309 -6.91 -11.65 -17.11
CA THR A 309 -8.13 -10.83 -17.19
C THR A 309 -7.81 -9.36 -17.38
N GLN A 310 -8.77 -8.60 -17.92
CA GLN A 310 -8.65 -7.14 -18.04
C GLN A 310 -8.36 -6.48 -16.69
N ALA A 311 -9.09 -6.85 -15.62
CA ALA A 311 -8.89 -6.27 -14.30
C ALA A 311 -7.48 -6.57 -13.74
N GLY A 312 -6.97 -7.79 -13.95
CA GLY A 312 -5.61 -8.16 -13.57
C GLY A 312 -4.55 -7.36 -14.32
N GLN A 313 -4.69 -7.22 -15.64
CA GLN A 313 -3.78 -6.42 -16.48
C GLN A 313 -3.81 -4.94 -16.11
N GLU A 314 -5.00 -4.36 -15.91
CA GLU A 314 -5.11 -2.95 -15.51
C GLU A 314 -4.51 -2.71 -14.12
N TYR A 315 -4.78 -3.59 -13.15
CA TYR A 315 -4.16 -3.48 -11.83
C TYR A 315 -2.63 -3.57 -11.92
N TRP A 316 -2.12 -4.54 -12.69
CA TRP A 316 -0.68 -4.72 -12.88
C TRP A 316 -0.03 -3.44 -13.42
N LEU A 317 -0.59 -2.87 -14.49
CA LEU A 317 -0.09 -1.61 -15.07
C LEU A 317 -0.21 -0.44 -14.09
N ALA A 318 -1.35 -0.28 -13.42
CA ALA A 318 -1.56 0.78 -12.44
C ALA A 318 -0.60 0.67 -11.25
N MET A 319 -0.34 -0.55 -10.78
CA MET A 319 0.64 -0.85 -9.73
C MET A 319 2.06 -0.46 -10.18
N GLN A 320 2.47 -0.82 -11.40
CA GLN A 320 3.78 -0.41 -11.97
C GLN A 320 3.92 1.11 -12.05
N ILE A 321 2.87 1.84 -12.44
CA ILE A 321 2.88 3.31 -12.48
C ILE A 321 2.96 3.91 -11.08
N ALA A 322 2.25 3.33 -10.10
CA ALA A 322 2.38 3.74 -8.70
C ALA A 322 3.83 3.57 -8.21
N ASN A 323 4.51 2.49 -8.63
CA ASN A 323 5.93 2.29 -8.35
C ASN A 323 6.83 3.36 -8.98
N GLU A 324 6.70 3.62 -10.29
CA GLU A 324 7.46 4.70 -10.94
C GLU A 324 7.17 6.07 -10.31
N TYR A 325 5.92 6.32 -9.91
CA TYR A 325 5.49 7.57 -9.29
C TYR A 325 6.08 7.74 -7.88
N ALA A 326 6.07 6.70 -7.07
CA ALA A 326 6.69 6.73 -5.74
C ALA A 326 8.19 7.00 -5.85
N LEU A 327 8.91 6.33 -6.77
CA LEU A 327 10.32 6.61 -7.03
C LEU A 327 10.54 8.08 -7.41
N ALA A 328 9.74 8.61 -8.34
CA ALA A 328 9.83 10.00 -8.77
C ALA A 328 9.63 11.01 -7.61
N CYS A 329 8.72 10.71 -6.68
CA CYS A 329 8.56 11.53 -5.47
C CYS A 329 9.85 11.55 -4.64
N HIS A 330 10.45 10.40 -4.40
CA HIS A 330 11.69 10.28 -3.63
C HIS A 330 12.88 10.95 -4.32
N GLU A 331 13.02 10.76 -5.63
CA GLU A 331 14.04 11.42 -6.44
C GLU A 331 13.93 12.95 -6.31
N GLN A 332 12.73 13.53 -6.46
CA GLN A 332 12.54 14.97 -6.30
C GLN A 332 12.85 15.46 -4.87
N ILE A 333 12.49 14.70 -3.83
CA ILE A 333 12.83 15.04 -2.44
C ILE A 333 14.35 15.08 -2.27
N HIS A 334 15.05 14.03 -2.71
CA HIS A 334 16.48 13.90 -2.54
C HIS A 334 17.27 14.88 -3.42
N GLU A 335 16.78 15.21 -4.62
CA GLU A 335 17.38 16.24 -5.48
C GLU A 335 17.27 17.63 -4.87
N ARG A 336 16.11 17.99 -4.30
CA ARG A 336 15.92 19.29 -3.62
C ARG A 336 16.83 19.42 -2.41
N LEU A 337 16.90 18.36 -1.61
CA LEU A 337 17.80 18.33 -0.45
C LEU A 337 19.26 18.36 -0.87
N SER A 338 19.67 17.60 -1.90
CA SER A 338 21.04 17.62 -2.42
C SER A 338 21.41 19.01 -2.94
N ALA A 339 20.52 19.66 -3.70
CA ALA A 339 20.74 20.99 -4.23
C ALA A 339 20.86 22.04 -3.12
N SER A 340 20.05 21.91 -2.06
CA SER A 340 20.13 22.79 -0.89
C SER A 340 21.35 22.51 0.00
N PHE A 341 21.80 21.26 0.07
CA PHE A 341 23.00 20.85 0.81
C PHE A 341 24.28 21.30 0.09
N GLY A 342 24.27 21.35 -1.25
CA GLY A 342 25.41 21.76 -2.07
C GLY A 342 26.43 20.65 -2.32
N GLU A 343 26.10 19.41 -1.94
CA GLU A 343 26.99 18.25 -2.01
C GLU A 343 26.52 17.23 -3.04
N LYS A 344 27.48 16.55 -3.67
CA LYS A 344 27.18 15.48 -4.64
C LYS A 344 27.10 14.13 -3.92
N PRO A 345 26.06 13.33 -4.15
CA PRO A 345 25.96 12.01 -3.57
C PRO A 345 26.93 11.03 -4.23
N VAL A 346 27.43 10.06 -3.46
CA VAL A 346 28.25 8.94 -3.97
C VAL A 346 27.46 7.66 -4.17
N ALA A 347 26.32 7.51 -3.48
CA ALA A 347 25.44 6.38 -3.66
C ALA A 347 23.98 6.76 -3.44
N ARG A 348 23.10 6.04 -4.13
CA ARG A 348 21.66 6.03 -3.89
C ARG A 348 21.16 4.60 -3.83
N VAL A 349 20.29 4.31 -2.89
CA VAL A 349 19.71 2.98 -2.68
C VAL A 349 18.20 3.14 -2.62
N ASP A 350 17.50 2.33 -3.40
CA ASP A 350 16.04 2.33 -3.47
C ASP A 350 15.51 0.93 -3.15
N SER A 351 14.57 0.86 -2.22
CA SER A 351 14.07 -0.40 -1.67
C SER A 351 12.54 -0.35 -1.47
N PRO A 352 11.74 -0.61 -2.52
CA PRO A 352 10.30 -0.81 -2.39
C PRO A 352 9.99 -2.04 -1.53
N HIS A 353 9.05 -1.89 -0.62
CA HIS A 353 8.69 -2.93 0.35
C HIS A 353 7.20 -3.29 0.40
N ASN A 354 6.38 -2.63 -0.41
CA ASN A 354 4.96 -2.96 -0.63
C ASN A 354 4.71 -3.10 -2.14
N PHE A 355 5.02 -4.25 -2.70
CA PHE A 355 4.96 -4.43 -4.16
C PHE A 355 4.86 -5.90 -4.57
N ALA A 356 4.53 -6.15 -5.84
CA ALA A 356 4.58 -7.48 -6.42
C ALA A 356 5.45 -7.48 -7.69
N TRP A 357 6.24 -8.54 -7.85
CA TRP A 357 7.10 -8.74 -9.02
C TRP A 357 6.84 -10.10 -9.66
N GLN A 358 6.97 -10.18 -10.98
CA GLN A 358 7.11 -11.46 -11.64
C GLN A 358 8.55 -11.95 -11.42
N GLU A 359 8.69 -13.14 -10.83
CA GLU A 359 9.97 -13.78 -10.57
C GLU A 359 9.91 -15.25 -10.99
N HIS A 360 11.06 -15.89 -11.08
CA HIS A 360 11.16 -17.30 -11.44
C HIS A 360 11.49 -18.13 -10.21
N TYR A 361 10.65 -19.12 -9.90
CA TYR A 361 10.81 -19.99 -8.73
C TYR A 361 10.54 -21.45 -9.10
N GLN A 362 11.52 -22.32 -8.83
CA GLN A 362 11.42 -23.77 -9.09
C GLN A 362 10.91 -24.12 -10.51
N GLY A 363 11.38 -23.42 -11.54
CA GLY A 363 11.03 -23.73 -12.94
C GLY A 363 9.73 -23.11 -13.43
N GLN A 364 9.04 -22.29 -12.63
CA GLN A 364 7.80 -21.60 -13.02
C GLN A 364 7.88 -20.10 -12.73
N ASP A 365 7.16 -19.33 -13.56
CA ASP A 365 6.95 -17.90 -13.32
C ASP A 365 5.88 -17.71 -12.25
N VAL A 366 6.20 -16.89 -11.25
CA VAL A 366 5.35 -16.60 -10.11
C VAL A 366 5.26 -15.11 -9.87
N ILE A 367 4.18 -14.69 -9.21
CA ILE A 367 4.00 -13.31 -8.74
C ILE A 367 4.34 -13.27 -7.25
N VAL A 368 5.47 -12.64 -6.93
CA VAL A 368 6.01 -12.52 -5.57
C VAL A 368 5.55 -11.21 -4.97
N HIS A 369 4.63 -11.31 -4.02
CA HIS A 369 4.12 -10.22 -3.21
C HIS A 369 5.03 -10.03 -2.01
N ARG A 370 5.48 -8.79 -1.78
CA ARG A 370 6.19 -8.38 -0.57
C ARG A 370 5.40 -7.26 0.08
N LYS A 371 4.99 -7.45 1.33
CA LYS A 371 4.26 -6.45 2.12
C LYS A 371 5.00 -6.19 3.40
N GLY A 372 5.62 -5.02 3.52
CA GLY A 372 6.62 -4.76 4.55
C GLY A 372 7.80 -5.73 4.46
N ALA A 373 8.24 -6.09 3.26
CA ALA A 373 9.44 -6.89 3.05
C ALA A 373 10.18 -6.36 1.81
N ALA A 374 11.50 -6.33 1.85
CA ALA A 374 12.33 -5.82 0.76
C ALA A 374 12.96 -6.96 -0.03
N LYS A 375 13.26 -6.73 -1.32
CA LYS A 375 14.04 -7.69 -2.11
C LYS A 375 15.51 -7.62 -1.70
N ALA A 376 16.09 -8.75 -1.34
CA ALA A 376 17.47 -8.94 -0.91
C ALA A 376 18.17 -10.03 -1.75
N ALA A 377 18.16 -9.84 -3.07
CA ALA A 377 18.94 -10.67 -3.98
C ALA A 377 20.45 -10.57 -3.69
N ALA A 378 21.22 -11.59 -4.07
CA ALA A 378 22.65 -11.62 -3.83
C ALA A 378 23.35 -10.37 -4.40
N GLY A 379 24.08 -9.63 -3.55
CA GLY A 379 24.78 -8.39 -3.92
C GLY A 379 23.91 -7.14 -3.93
N MET A 380 22.60 -7.24 -3.72
CA MET A 380 21.69 -6.09 -3.72
C MET A 380 21.82 -5.31 -2.42
N VAL A 381 22.22 -4.04 -2.53
CA VAL A 381 22.31 -3.14 -1.36
C VAL A 381 20.94 -2.61 -0.99
N ASN A 382 20.62 -2.61 0.30
CA ASN A 382 19.39 -2.06 0.87
C ASN A 382 19.67 -1.27 2.16
N ILE A 383 18.63 -0.58 2.63
CA ILE A 383 18.58 0.01 3.97
C ILE A 383 17.35 -0.51 4.70
N ILE A 384 17.55 -0.96 5.95
CA ILE A 384 16.49 -1.41 6.84
C ILE A 384 16.43 -0.41 8.01
N PRO A 385 15.50 0.57 8.04
CA PRO A 385 15.39 1.53 9.13
C PRO A 385 14.99 0.87 10.45
N GLY A 386 15.49 1.43 11.54
CA GLY A 386 15.02 1.15 12.89
C GLY A 386 13.79 2.00 13.24
N SER A 387 14.01 2.99 14.09
CA SER A 387 13.03 4.01 14.48
C SER A 387 13.74 5.36 14.57
N MET A 388 13.04 6.42 14.96
CA MET A 388 13.71 7.72 15.16
C MET A 388 14.82 7.72 16.23
N THR A 389 14.97 6.67 17.06
CA THR A 389 16.08 6.53 18.02
C THR A 389 16.89 5.24 17.88
N GLN A 390 16.39 4.24 17.14
CA GLN A 390 17.13 3.02 16.86
C GLN A 390 17.82 3.13 15.50
N PRO A 391 19.09 2.71 15.35
CA PRO A 391 19.78 2.81 14.08
C PRO A 391 19.10 1.95 13.02
N GLY A 392 19.06 2.44 11.78
CA GLY A 392 18.90 1.61 10.60
C GLY A 392 20.20 0.91 10.21
N TYR A 393 20.10 -0.07 9.32
CA TYR A 393 21.21 -0.89 8.86
C TYR A 393 21.32 -0.81 7.35
N LEU A 394 22.52 -0.48 6.86
CA LEU A 394 22.89 -0.67 5.47
C LEU A 394 23.30 -2.12 5.31
N VAL A 395 22.67 -2.80 4.36
CA VAL A 395 22.84 -4.24 4.19
C VAL A 395 23.02 -4.63 2.73
N GLN A 396 23.61 -5.78 2.50
CA GLN A 396 23.70 -6.43 1.21
C GLN A 396 22.97 -7.77 1.23
N GLY A 397 22.09 -8.02 0.28
CA GLY A 397 21.35 -9.28 0.17
C GLY A 397 22.27 -10.46 -0.13
N LEU A 398 21.93 -11.62 0.43
CA LEU A 398 22.60 -12.90 0.24
C LEU A 398 21.85 -13.83 -0.73
N GLY A 399 20.64 -13.45 -1.19
CA GLY A 399 19.85 -14.26 -2.12
C GLY A 399 19.30 -15.55 -1.51
N ASN A 400 18.79 -15.47 -0.27
CA ASN A 400 18.23 -16.61 0.44
C ASN A 400 16.94 -17.11 -0.24
N LYS A 401 16.99 -18.32 -0.81
CA LYS A 401 15.88 -18.90 -1.58
C LYS A 401 14.67 -19.30 -0.73
N ALA A 402 14.87 -19.67 0.53
CA ALA A 402 13.75 -19.93 1.44
C ALA A 402 12.95 -18.64 1.72
N ALA A 403 13.64 -17.49 1.75
CA ALA A 403 13.07 -16.16 1.89
C ALA A 403 12.60 -15.53 0.56
N MET A 404 12.66 -16.25 -0.58
CA MET A 404 12.40 -15.67 -1.92
C MET A 404 13.26 -14.43 -2.20
N ASP A 405 14.56 -14.51 -1.88
CA ASP A 405 15.49 -13.39 -2.01
C ASP A 405 14.94 -12.13 -1.31
N SER A 406 14.43 -12.25 -0.08
CA SER A 406 13.81 -11.13 0.65
C SER A 406 14.40 -10.94 2.04
N SER A 407 14.27 -9.71 2.56
CA SER A 407 14.65 -9.31 3.93
C SER A 407 13.52 -8.52 4.59
N SER A 408 13.68 -8.23 5.89
CA SER A 408 12.83 -7.27 6.58
C SER A 408 12.93 -5.88 5.92
N HIS A 409 11.89 -5.06 6.10
CA HIS A 409 11.85 -3.68 5.59
C HIS A 409 12.11 -2.62 6.66
N GLY A 410 12.03 -2.99 7.94
CA GLY A 410 12.27 -2.12 9.08
C GLY A 410 12.32 -2.92 10.38
N ALA A 411 12.11 -2.24 11.51
CA ALA A 411 12.01 -2.89 12.83
C ALA A 411 10.69 -3.67 13.02
N GLY A 412 9.61 -3.26 12.35
CA GLY A 412 8.27 -3.79 12.59
C GLY A 412 7.67 -3.29 13.90
N ARG A 413 6.33 -3.32 13.99
CA ARG A 413 5.62 -2.77 15.15
C ARG A 413 5.54 -3.81 16.27
N ALA A 414 5.82 -3.37 17.49
CA ALA A 414 5.50 -4.08 18.72
C ALA A 414 4.14 -3.63 19.30
N LEU A 415 3.71 -2.41 18.98
CA LEU A 415 2.39 -1.88 19.30
C LEU A 415 1.69 -1.39 18.02
N SER A 416 0.43 -1.77 17.83
CA SER A 416 -0.37 -1.18 16.75
C SER A 416 -0.46 0.34 16.92
N ALA A 417 -0.65 1.08 15.83
CA ALA A 417 -0.74 2.54 15.88
C ALA A 417 -1.82 3.02 16.88
N LYS A 418 -2.95 2.32 16.94
CA LYS A 418 -4.02 2.58 17.91
C LYS A 418 -3.56 2.33 19.35
N GLN A 419 -2.88 1.21 19.63
CA GLN A 419 -2.37 0.91 20.96
C GLN A 419 -1.31 1.94 21.38
N ALA A 420 -0.36 2.25 20.52
CA ALA A 420 0.68 3.25 20.78
C ALA A 420 0.09 4.62 21.15
N ALA A 421 -0.92 5.09 20.41
CA ALA A 421 -1.62 6.33 20.75
C ALA A 421 -2.39 6.29 22.07
N GLN A 422 -2.74 5.11 22.58
CA GLN A 422 -3.51 4.94 23.82
C GLN A 422 -2.62 4.80 25.05
N VAL A 423 -1.46 4.15 24.92
CA VAL A 423 -0.65 3.72 26.08
C VAL A 423 0.65 4.49 26.27
N LEU A 424 1.10 5.25 25.27
CA LEU A 424 2.37 6.00 25.31
C LEU A 424 2.14 7.48 25.61
N TYR A 425 3.12 8.11 26.25
CA TYR A 425 3.06 9.53 26.61
C TYR A 425 4.04 10.39 25.80
N GLN A 426 3.60 11.60 25.41
CA GLN A 426 4.41 12.49 24.56
C GLN A 426 5.68 12.98 25.27
N THR A 427 5.60 13.16 26.59
CA THR A 427 6.74 13.54 27.43
C THR A 427 7.84 12.48 27.41
N GLU A 428 7.48 11.19 27.47
CA GLU A 428 8.42 10.08 27.40
C GLU A 428 9.05 9.97 26.02
N MET A 429 8.23 10.05 24.96
CA MET A 429 8.72 10.07 23.58
C MET A 429 9.72 11.21 23.35
N ASN A 430 9.37 12.44 23.76
CA ASN A 430 10.24 13.60 23.61
C ASN A 430 11.53 13.46 24.44
N GLY A 431 11.43 12.92 25.65
CA GLY A 431 12.58 12.63 26.51
C GLY A 431 13.54 11.64 25.86
N LEU A 432 13.01 10.55 25.29
CA LEU A 432 13.79 9.52 24.60
C LEU A 432 14.46 10.08 23.34
N VAL A 433 13.70 10.77 22.48
CA VAL A 433 14.23 11.42 21.27
C VAL A 433 15.38 12.38 21.60
N LYS A 434 15.20 13.20 22.65
CA LYS A 434 16.24 14.12 23.12
C LYS A 434 17.46 13.39 23.68
N ALA A 435 17.27 12.30 24.44
CA ALA A 435 18.36 11.52 25.02
C ALA A 435 19.27 10.89 23.94
N PHE A 436 18.71 10.56 22.77
CA PHE A 436 19.46 10.09 21.61
C PHE A 436 19.99 11.20 20.70
N GLY A 437 19.81 12.47 21.09
CA GLY A 437 20.32 13.64 20.35
C GLY A 437 19.56 13.95 19.05
N VAL A 438 18.33 13.44 18.92
CA VAL A 438 17.53 13.57 17.69
C VAL A 438 16.65 14.81 17.76
N GLU A 439 16.65 15.59 16.68
CA GLU A 439 15.72 16.71 16.48
C GLU A 439 14.51 16.22 15.68
N LEU A 440 13.34 16.17 16.33
CA LEU A 440 12.10 15.75 15.70
C LEU A 440 11.25 16.96 15.26
N ILE A 441 10.81 16.96 14.01
CA ILE A 441 9.89 17.95 13.42
C ILE A 441 8.58 17.24 13.06
N GLY A 442 7.52 17.51 13.81
CA GLY A 442 6.25 16.77 13.70
C GLY A 442 6.32 15.47 14.48
N GLY A 443 5.73 14.41 13.94
CA GLY A 443 5.67 13.09 14.57
C GLY A 443 4.52 12.98 15.57
N SER A 444 3.95 11.79 15.64
CA SER A 444 2.87 11.46 16.57
C SER A 444 3.26 10.29 17.47
N LEU A 445 2.52 10.11 18.57
CA LEU A 445 2.69 8.96 19.47
C LEU A 445 2.57 7.60 18.77
N GLN A 446 1.85 7.55 17.65
CA GLN A 446 1.75 6.34 16.83
C GLN A 446 3.13 5.93 16.33
N GLU A 447 4.04 6.86 16.09
CA GLU A 447 5.35 6.59 15.53
C GLU A 447 6.47 6.63 16.58
N SER A 448 6.11 6.66 17.87
CA SER A 448 7.06 6.62 18.98
C SER A 448 8.04 5.45 18.86
N PRO A 449 9.34 5.63 19.19
CA PRO A 449 10.31 4.53 19.19
C PRO A 449 9.89 3.30 19.97
N MET A 450 9.10 3.49 21.04
CA MET A 450 8.59 2.42 21.91
C MET A 450 7.51 1.56 21.24
N ALA A 451 6.93 2.02 20.13
CA ALA A 451 5.93 1.26 19.36
C ALA A 451 6.56 0.21 18.44
N TYR A 452 7.89 0.19 18.31
CA TYR A 452 8.65 -0.64 17.40
C TYR A 452 9.42 -1.74 18.13
N LYS A 453 9.66 -2.86 17.45
CA LYS A 453 10.51 -3.93 17.98
C LYS A 453 11.97 -3.45 18.12
N ASN A 454 12.78 -4.23 18.83
CA ASN A 454 14.19 -3.96 18.93
C ASN A 454 14.90 -4.35 17.61
N MET A 455 15.50 -3.35 16.97
CA MET A 455 16.12 -3.48 15.66
C MET A 455 17.33 -4.44 15.65
N HIS A 456 18.05 -4.55 16.77
CA HIS A 456 19.18 -5.47 16.89
C HIS A 456 18.72 -6.93 16.71
N TYR A 457 17.69 -7.36 17.43
CA TYR A 457 17.15 -8.72 17.31
C TYR A 457 16.54 -8.99 15.93
N VAL A 458 15.95 -7.98 15.29
CA VAL A 458 15.42 -8.08 13.92
C VAL A 458 16.53 -8.37 12.92
N ILE A 459 17.68 -7.71 13.04
CA ILE A 459 18.84 -7.94 12.15
C ILE A 459 19.52 -9.28 12.45
N GLU A 460 19.76 -9.61 13.72
CA GLU A 460 20.37 -10.89 14.11
C GLU A 460 19.55 -12.09 13.60
N SER A 461 18.22 -11.96 13.59
CA SER A 461 17.30 -13.00 13.11
C SER A 461 17.28 -13.19 11.59
N GLN A 462 18.04 -12.39 10.83
CA GLN A 462 18.09 -12.48 9.36
C GLN A 462 19.50 -12.41 8.76
N LEU A 463 20.53 -12.78 9.51
CA LEU A 463 21.91 -12.82 8.99
C LEU A 463 22.11 -13.87 7.87
N GLN A 464 21.12 -14.74 7.63
CA GLN A 464 21.12 -15.66 6.49
C GLN A 464 20.55 -15.04 5.21
N GLN A 465 19.94 -13.85 5.31
CA GLN A 465 19.33 -13.12 4.21
C GLN A 465 20.18 -11.93 3.80
N VAL A 466 20.89 -11.34 4.76
CA VAL A 466 21.64 -10.12 4.55
C VAL A 466 22.97 -10.10 5.30
N GLU A 467 23.95 -9.41 4.71
CA GLU A 467 25.21 -9.00 5.33
C GLU A 467 25.13 -7.52 5.73
N VAL A 468 25.64 -7.16 6.91
CA VAL A 468 25.62 -5.77 7.39
C VAL A 468 26.85 -5.01 6.89
N LEU A 469 26.62 -3.97 6.09
CA LEU A 469 27.66 -3.07 5.57
C LEU A 469 27.97 -1.92 6.53
N GLY A 470 26.98 -1.50 7.31
CA GLY A 470 27.07 -0.32 8.16
C GLY A 470 25.74 0.02 8.83
N THR A 471 25.69 1.16 9.50
CA THR A 471 24.50 1.66 10.18
C THR A 471 24.13 3.08 9.74
N PHE A 472 22.87 3.44 9.95
CA PHE A 472 22.34 4.78 9.77
C PHE A 472 21.67 5.23 11.07
N ALA A 473 22.23 6.22 11.76
CA ALA A 473 21.66 6.79 12.97
C ALA A 473 20.94 8.10 12.64
N PRO A 474 19.60 8.19 12.81
CA PRO A 474 18.86 9.43 12.61
C PRO A 474 19.39 10.56 13.50
N ARG A 475 19.45 11.79 12.98
CA ARG A 475 19.85 13.00 13.73
C ARG A 475 18.81 14.10 13.67
N ILE A 476 18.17 14.25 12.52
CA ILE A 476 17.10 15.22 12.31
C ILE A 476 16.01 14.53 11.51
N VAL A 477 14.83 14.38 12.11
CA VAL A 477 13.73 13.60 11.55
C VAL A 477 12.56 14.54 11.31
N ARG A 478 12.01 14.52 10.09
CA ARG A 478 10.76 15.22 9.78
C ARG A 478 9.68 14.21 9.43
N MET A 479 8.53 14.35 10.07
CA MET A 479 7.32 13.56 9.82
C MET A 479 6.10 14.49 9.68
N ASP A 480 4.96 13.91 9.33
CA ASP A 480 3.66 14.59 9.46
C ASP A 480 3.30 14.79 10.94
N ARG A 481 2.41 15.75 11.22
CA ARG A 481 1.99 16.10 12.59
C ARG A 481 0.88 15.20 13.12
#